data_AF-A0ABD2V389-F1
#
_entry.id   AF-A0ABD2V389-F1
#
_cell.length_a   1.000
_cell.length_b   1.000
_cell.length_c   1.000
_cell.angle_alpha   90.00
_cell.angle_beta   90.00
_cell.angle_gamma   90.00
#
_symmetry.space_group_name_H-M   'P 1'
#
loop_
_entity.id
_entity.type
_entity.pdbx_description
1 polymer ?
#
loop_
_entity_poly.entity_id
_entity_poly.type
_entity_poly.pdbx_seq_one_letter_code
_entity_poly.pdbx_strand_id
1 'polypeptide(L)'
;GLIFAVIKFGRLPFTMNMNTKRKREDMEIVWQTPANPPERHDYIFRNGIRYVKPYYFEFISHVKNRWAGKTIVDLFSDEFKGRPRDYYESAVKSGRIQVDGQKVSVSYVVQSSQKISHFLHRHEPPVMSWDVEILCEEPDVLTVCKPASVPVHPCGQYRKNTVVGILQAEYGLAPLFPVHRLDRLVSGLLILARSASRADLFRQQIESGAVQKRYIARVIGVFPDKQQVVNANVNYNAREGRSTVE
;
A
#
# COMPACT_ATOMS: atom_id res chain seq x y z
N GLY A 1 7.37 -19.68 33.54
CA GLY A 1 7.03 -20.87 32.74
C GLY A 1 6.51 -20.41 31.39
N LEU A 2 6.84 -21.12 30.31
CA LEU A 2 6.22 -20.93 28.99
C LEU A 2 4.72 -21.21 29.12
N ILE A 3 3.87 -20.19 28.92
CA ILE A 3 2.43 -20.36 28.71
C ILE A 3 2.09 -19.54 27.47
N PHE A 4 1.46 -20.17 26.49
CA PHE A 4 1.04 -19.54 25.24
C PHE A 4 -0.16 -18.61 25.52
N ALA A 5 0.05 -17.30 25.43
CA ALA A 5 -1.03 -16.32 25.31
C ALA A 5 -0.64 -15.22 24.32
N VAL A 6 -1.65 -14.80 23.54
CA VAL A 6 -1.59 -13.97 22.33
C VAL A 6 -1.39 -12.46 22.68
N ILE A 7 -0.36 -11.80 22.11
CA ILE A 7 -0.02 -10.32 21.90
C ILE A 7 0.91 -9.52 22.87
N LYS A 8 2.07 -8.95 22.42
CA LYS A 8 3.16 -8.01 22.97
C LYS A 8 4.70 -8.31 23.33
N PHE A 9 5.55 -7.33 23.03
CA PHE A 9 7.02 -7.29 22.73
C PHE A 9 8.13 -7.11 23.83
N GLY A 10 9.45 -7.27 23.46
CA GLY A 10 10.66 -6.58 24.03
C GLY A 10 11.83 -7.48 24.53
N ARG A 11 13.17 -7.22 24.47
CA ARG A 11 14.10 -6.16 23.94
C ARG A 11 15.59 -6.68 23.85
N LEU A 12 16.35 -6.29 22.78
CA LEU A 12 17.81 -6.05 22.46
C LEU A 12 19.04 -6.69 23.21
N PRO A 13 20.21 -6.91 22.54
CA PRO A 13 21.20 -5.85 22.18
C PRO A 13 21.86 -5.95 20.76
N PHE A 14 22.89 -5.11 20.57
CA PHE A 14 23.37 -4.39 19.37
C PHE A 14 24.70 -4.96 18.83
N THR A 15 25.02 -4.78 17.53
CA THR A 15 26.35 -4.34 17.04
C THR A 15 26.33 -3.97 15.54
N MET A 16 26.87 -2.79 15.21
CA MET A 16 27.16 -2.28 13.87
C MET A 16 28.39 -2.95 13.25
N ASN A 17 28.46 -3.04 11.92
CA ASN A 17 29.64 -2.52 11.23
C ASN A 17 29.36 -2.03 9.80
N MET A 18 30.15 -1.03 9.40
CA MET A 18 29.93 -0.12 8.28
C MET A 18 30.48 -0.61 6.94
N ASN A 19 30.00 0.09 5.91
CA ASN A 19 30.73 0.55 4.73
C ASN A 19 30.74 -0.36 3.49
N THR A 20 30.14 0.13 2.40
CA THR A 20 30.86 0.33 1.13
C THR A 20 30.00 1.14 0.15
N LYS A 21 30.57 2.24 -0.33
CA LYS A 21 30.07 3.07 -1.43
C LYS A 21 29.91 2.23 -2.70
N ARG A 22 28.83 2.42 -3.48
CA ARG A 22 28.89 2.13 -4.91
C ARG A 22 27.98 3.02 -5.77
N LYS A 23 28.65 3.49 -6.82
CA LYS A 23 28.33 4.25 -8.04
C LYS A 23 26.85 4.41 -8.40
N ARG A 24 26.50 5.65 -8.77
CA ARG A 24 25.27 6.01 -9.51
C ARG A 24 25.38 5.43 -10.92
N GLU A 25 24.59 4.41 -11.21
CA GLU A 25 24.17 4.07 -12.58
C GLU A 25 23.09 5.08 -12.99
N ASP A 26 23.15 5.54 -14.24
CA ASP A 26 22.15 6.43 -14.83
C ASP A 26 20.77 5.75 -14.77
N MET A 27 19.92 6.24 -13.87
CA MET A 27 18.58 5.68 -13.69
C MET A 27 17.69 6.14 -14.85
N GLU A 28 17.40 5.23 -15.76
CA GLU A 28 16.36 5.38 -16.78
C GLU A 28 15.04 5.77 -16.11
N ILE A 29 14.38 6.79 -16.66
CA ILE A 29 13.12 7.30 -16.11
C ILE A 29 12.01 6.28 -16.40
N VAL A 30 11.65 5.49 -15.39
CA VAL A 30 10.53 4.54 -15.48
C VAL A 30 9.20 5.28 -15.31
N TRP A 31 8.40 5.38 -16.38
CA TRP A 31 7.03 5.92 -16.32
C TRP A 31 6.03 4.81 -16.02
N GLN A 32 5.15 5.04 -15.05
CA GLN A 32 4.08 4.13 -14.70
C GLN A 32 2.73 4.83 -14.58
N THR A 33 1.71 4.14 -15.07
CA THR A 33 0.31 4.52 -14.90
C THR A 33 -0.37 3.48 -13.99
N PRO A 34 -1.59 3.73 -13.50
CA PRO A 34 -2.37 2.72 -12.79
C PRO A 34 -2.46 1.37 -13.54
N ALA A 35 -2.39 1.39 -14.87
CA ALA A 35 -2.47 0.21 -15.72
C ALA A 35 -1.14 -0.56 -15.83
N ASN A 36 0.00 0.04 -15.49
CA ASN A 36 1.29 -0.66 -15.58
C ASN A 36 1.45 -1.59 -14.35
N PRO A 37 1.54 -2.91 -14.58
CA PRO A 37 1.68 -3.88 -13.50
C PRO A 37 3.12 -3.85 -12.93
N PRO A 38 3.31 -4.28 -11.67
CA PRO A 38 4.64 -4.51 -11.13
C PRO A 38 5.32 -5.69 -11.83
N GLU A 39 6.63 -5.56 -12.10
CA GLU A 39 7.44 -6.60 -12.74
C GLU A 39 8.62 -7.03 -11.86
N ARG A 40 9.19 -8.22 -12.08
CA ARG A 40 10.33 -8.72 -11.27
C ARG A 40 11.51 -7.75 -11.25
N HIS A 41 11.78 -7.10 -12.39
CA HIS A 41 12.92 -6.20 -12.54
C HIS A 41 12.73 -4.84 -11.83
N ASP A 42 11.52 -4.56 -11.31
CA ASP A 42 11.24 -3.37 -10.51
C ASP A 42 11.86 -3.45 -9.11
N TYR A 43 12.11 -4.65 -8.61
CA TYR A 43 12.58 -4.88 -7.26
C TYR A 43 14.11 -4.96 -7.19
N ILE A 44 14.66 -4.38 -6.13
CA ILE A 44 16.09 -4.45 -5.79
C ILE A 44 16.20 -5.05 -4.39
N PHE A 45 17.03 -6.08 -4.24
CA PHE A 45 17.23 -6.79 -2.98
C PHE A 45 18.61 -6.46 -2.40
N ARG A 46 18.66 -5.99 -1.14
CA ARG A 46 19.91 -5.69 -0.42
C ARG A 46 19.74 -6.00 1.06
N ASN A 47 20.63 -6.81 1.63
CA ASN A 47 20.68 -7.12 3.07
C ASN A 47 19.34 -7.58 3.67
N GLY A 48 18.60 -8.45 2.97
CA GLY A 48 17.30 -8.93 3.44
C GLY A 48 16.14 -7.94 3.29
N ILE A 49 16.33 -6.87 2.52
CA ILE A 49 15.34 -5.81 2.28
C ILE A 49 15.02 -5.72 0.78
N ARG A 50 13.72 -5.68 0.46
CA ARG A 50 13.15 -5.44 -0.87
C ARG A 50 12.85 -3.96 -1.05
N TYR A 51 13.54 -3.34 -2.00
CA TYR A 51 13.32 -1.98 -2.48
C TYR A 51 12.61 -2.02 -3.82
N VAL A 52 11.95 -0.92 -4.18
CA VAL A 52 11.37 -0.69 -5.50
C VAL A 52 12.18 0.41 -6.19
N LYS A 53 12.60 0.17 -7.44
CA LYS A 53 13.21 1.20 -8.28
C LYS A 53 12.29 2.42 -8.32
N PRO A 54 12.78 3.64 -8.05
CA PRO A 54 11.96 4.84 -8.17
C PRO A 54 11.34 4.95 -9.55
N TYR A 55 10.09 5.41 -9.60
CA TYR A 55 9.33 5.51 -10.84
C TYR A 55 8.46 6.77 -10.82
N TYR A 56 8.15 7.31 -11.98
CA TYR A 56 7.12 8.33 -12.11
C TYR A 56 5.76 7.67 -12.17
N PHE A 57 4.84 8.13 -11.34
CA PHE A 57 3.47 7.64 -11.30
C PHE A 57 2.50 8.70 -11.78
N GLU A 58 1.68 8.36 -12.76
CA GLU A 58 0.62 9.23 -13.28
C GLU A 58 -0.66 9.09 -12.45
N PHE A 59 -1.06 10.18 -11.78
CA PHE A 59 -2.43 10.34 -11.30
C PHE A 59 -3.28 10.92 -12.41
N ILE A 60 -4.33 10.19 -12.80
CA ILE A 60 -5.29 10.62 -13.81
C ILE A 60 -6.60 10.97 -13.11
N SER A 61 -7.16 12.13 -13.45
CA SER A 61 -8.51 12.51 -13.06
C SER A 61 -9.19 13.25 -14.20
N HIS A 62 -10.51 13.10 -14.33
CA HIS A 62 -11.30 13.90 -15.24
C HIS A 62 -11.83 15.13 -14.50
N VAL A 63 -11.84 16.28 -15.19
CA VAL A 63 -12.31 17.53 -14.61
C VAL A 63 -13.78 17.40 -14.22
N LYS A 64 -14.05 17.60 -12.93
CA LYS A 64 -15.40 17.60 -12.35
C LYS A 64 -16.05 18.98 -12.55
N ASN A 65 -17.39 19.04 -12.57
CA ASN A 65 -18.08 20.32 -12.75
C ASN A 65 -17.68 21.40 -11.74
N ARG A 66 -17.44 21.03 -10.46
CA ARG A 66 -16.99 21.98 -9.42
C ARG A 66 -15.56 22.53 -9.61
N TRP A 67 -14.82 21.96 -10.55
CA TRP A 67 -13.44 22.33 -10.87
C TRP A 67 -13.36 23.26 -12.07
N ALA A 68 -14.36 23.23 -12.95
CA ALA A 68 -14.42 24.04 -14.15
C ALA A 68 -14.34 25.54 -13.79
N GLY A 69 -13.60 26.31 -14.59
CA GLY A 69 -13.42 27.74 -14.38
C GLY A 69 -12.33 28.12 -13.37
N LYS A 70 -11.73 27.14 -12.67
CA LYS A 70 -10.52 27.39 -11.85
C LYS A 70 -9.26 27.29 -12.69
N THR A 71 -8.22 28.03 -12.30
CA THR A 71 -6.88 27.78 -12.84
C THR A 71 -6.39 26.41 -12.38
N ILE A 72 -5.53 25.77 -13.17
CA ILE A 72 -4.95 24.46 -12.85
C ILE A 72 -4.22 24.49 -11.49
N VAL A 73 -3.54 25.59 -11.16
CA VAL A 73 -2.82 25.72 -9.88
C VAL A 73 -3.79 25.89 -8.71
N ASP A 74 -4.83 26.71 -8.85
CA ASP A 74 -5.80 26.93 -7.78
C ASP A 74 -6.64 25.67 -7.52
N LEU A 75 -7.02 24.97 -8.59
CA LEU A 75 -7.63 23.64 -8.50
C LEU A 75 -6.79 22.70 -7.63
N PHE A 76 -5.51 22.56 -7.95
CA PHE A 76 -4.64 21.63 -7.23
C PHE A 76 -4.43 22.06 -5.78
N SER A 77 -4.28 23.35 -5.52
CA SER A 77 -4.05 23.90 -4.19
C SER A 77 -5.28 23.76 -3.28
N ASP A 78 -6.48 23.93 -3.83
CA ASP A 78 -7.73 23.83 -3.07
C ASP A 78 -8.10 22.38 -2.73
N GLU A 79 -8.04 21.50 -3.73
CA GLU A 79 -8.56 20.12 -3.61
C GLU A 79 -7.51 19.16 -3.06
N PHE A 80 -6.23 19.39 -3.32
CA PHE A 80 -5.14 18.50 -2.93
C PHE A 80 -4.20 19.21 -1.96
N LYS A 81 -4.64 19.41 -0.72
CA LYS A 81 -3.87 20.08 0.34
C LYS A 81 -2.62 19.32 0.84
N GLY A 82 -2.18 18.30 0.11
CA GLY A 82 -1.00 17.50 0.45
C GLY A 82 0.33 18.18 0.11
N ARG A 83 0.32 19.26 -0.67
CA ARG A 83 1.53 20.01 -1.07
C ARG A 83 1.23 21.52 -1.14
N PRO A 84 2.22 22.38 -0.93
CA PRO A 84 2.05 23.83 -1.03
C PRO A 84 1.83 24.29 -2.49
N ARG A 85 1.30 25.50 -2.67
CA ARG A 85 0.93 26.07 -3.99
C ARG A 85 2.12 26.17 -4.95
N ASP A 86 3.27 26.59 -4.45
CA ASP A 86 4.53 26.72 -5.20
C ASP A 86 5.00 25.39 -5.82
N TYR A 87 4.76 24.27 -5.15
CA TYR A 87 4.98 22.93 -5.72
C TYR A 87 4.12 22.73 -6.98
N TYR A 88 2.85 23.13 -6.96
CA TYR A 88 1.94 22.95 -8.08
C TYR A 88 2.29 23.87 -9.24
N GLU A 89 2.68 25.12 -8.97
CA GLU A 89 3.22 26.00 -10.00
C GLU A 89 4.45 25.41 -10.68
N SER A 90 5.40 24.90 -9.89
CA SER A 90 6.60 24.23 -10.40
C SER A 90 6.24 23.00 -11.22
N ALA A 91 5.28 22.19 -10.77
CA ALA A 91 4.83 21.00 -11.48
C ALA A 91 4.19 21.33 -12.84
N VAL A 92 3.39 22.39 -12.93
CA VAL A 92 2.83 22.85 -14.20
C VAL A 92 3.94 23.40 -15.11
N LYS A 93 4.82 24.27 -14.59
CA LYS A 93 5.96 24.85 -15.34
C LYS A 93 6.90 23.77 -15.87
N SER A 94 7.09 22.67 -15.15
CA SER A 94 7.94 21.55 -15.56
C SER A 94 7.21 20.50 -16.42
N GLY A 95 5.92 20.66 -16.70
CA GLY A 95 5.12 19.70 -17.47
C GLY A 95 4.78 18.41 -16.73
N ARG A 96 4.93 18.38 -15.40
CA ARG A 96 4.49 17.26 -14.54
C ARG A 96 2.99 17.30 -14.26
N ILE A 97 2.33 18.42 -14.50
CA ILE A 97 0.86 18.50 -14.57
C ILE A 97 0.50 18.88 -16.00
N GLN A 98 -0.37 18.08 -16.60
CA GLN A 98 -0.80 18.20 -18.00
C GLN A 98 -2.32 18.11 -18.09
N VAL A 99 -2.87 18.75 -19.11
CA VAL A 99 -4.29 18.68 -19.46
C VAL A 99 -4.39 18.12 -20.86
N ASP A 100 -5.17 17.04 -21.04
CA ASP A 100 -5.32 16.29 -22.28
C ASP A 100 -3.97 15.87 -22.90
N GLY A 101 -2.98 15.57 -22.03
CA GLY A 101 -1.63 15.17 -22.44
C GLY A 101 -0.74 16.33 -22.91
N GLN A 102 -1.20 17.58 -22.80
CA GLN A 102 -0.45 18.77 -23.19
C GLN A 102 0.03 19.54 -21.96
N LYS A 103 1.22 20.13 -22.09
CA LYS A 103 1.76 21.07 -21.10
C LYS A 103 0.96 22.37 -21.18
N VAL A 104 0.52 22.89 -20.03
CA VAL A 104 -0.28 24.12 -19.92
C VAL A 104 0.45 25.20 -19.12
N SER A 105 -0.03 26.45 -19.19
CA SER A 105 0.45 27.54 -18.33
C SER A 105 -0.13 27.44 -16.92
N VAL A 106 0.51 28.09 -15.95
CA VAL A 106 -0.01 28.17 -14.56
C VAL A 106 -1.38 28.86 -14.46
N SER A 107 -1.69 29.74 -15.42
CA SER A 107 -2.97 30.45 -15.54
C SER A 107 -4.03 29.68 -16.33
N TYR A 108 -3.72 28.47 -16.82
CA TYR A 108 -4.66 27.69 -17.62
C TYR A 108 -5.91 27.37 -16.82
N VAL A 109 -7.08 27.72 -17.38
CA VAL A 109 -8.39 27.47 -16.78
C VAL A 109 -8.92 26.14 -17.28
N VAL A 110 -9.20 25.22 -16.36
CA VAL A 110 -9.68 23.88 -16.73
C VAL A 110 -11.16 23.90 -17.14
N GLN A 111 -11.50 23.05 -18.10
CA GLN A 111 -12.84 22.85 -18.62
C GLN A 111 -13.37 21.45 -18.24
N SER A 112 -14.68 21.32 -18.12
CA SER A 112 -15.32 20.04 -17.80
C SER A 112 -14.90 18.93 -18.78
N SER A 113 -14.85 17.69 -18.28
CA SER A 113 -14.53 16.48 -19.04
C SER A 113 -13.09 16.33 -19.52
N GLN A 114 -12.23 17.35 -19.39
CA GLN A 114 -10.80 17.24 -19.72
C GLN A 114 -10.08 16.23 -18.82
N LYS A 115 -9.05 15.58 -19.34
CA LYS A 115 -8.19 14.68 -18.58
C LYS A 115 -7.03 15.45 -17.98
N ILE A 116 -6.90 15.44 -16.66
CA ILE A 116 -5.74 15.96 -15.94
C ILE A 116 -4.82 14.79 -15.58
N SER A 117 -3.54 14.93 -15.93
CA SER A 117 -2.47 14.00 -15.57
C SER A 117 -1.46 14.70 -14.66
N HIS A 118 -1.18 14.12 -13.49
CA HIS A 118 -0.14 14.61 -12.57
C HIS A 118 0.89 13.51 -12.29
N PHE A 119 2.11 13.73 -12.77
CA PHE A 119 3.24 12.82 -12.65
C PHE A 119 4.05 13.10 -11.38
N LEU A 120 4.09 12.12 -10.47
CA LEU A 120 4.87 12.18 -9.24
C LEU A 120 6.01 11.17 -9.29
N HIS A 121 7.22 11.63 -8.98
CA HIS A 121 8.32 10.73 -8.70
C HIS A 121 8.06 10.02 -7.35
N ARG A 122 7.86 8.70 -7.39
CA ARG A 122 7.50 7.85 -6.25
C ARG A 122 8.71 7.08 -5.74
N HIS A 123 8.82 7.05 -4.42
CA HIS A 123 9.76 6.22 -3.67
C HIS A 123 8.92 5.43 -2.69
N GLU A 124 8.74 4.13 -2.95
CA GLU A 124 8.02 3.28 -2.00
C GLU A 124 8.93 2.98 -0.81
N PRO A 125 8.38 2.98 0.42
CA PRO A 125 9.16 2.53 1.57
C PRO A 125 9.60 1.07 1.37
N PRO A 126 10.83 0.71 1.80
CA PRO A 126 11.30 -0.65 1.71
C PRO A 126 10.51 -1.59 2.63
N VAL A 127 10.51 -2.87 2.28
CA VAL A 127 9.92 -3.96 3.07
C VAL A 127 10.95 -5.08 3.23
N MET A 128 10.74 -6.00 4.18
CA MET A 128 11.60 -7.19 4.28
C MET A 128 11.49 -8.01 2.99
N SER A 129 12.60 -8.58 2.52
CA SER A 129 12.64 -9.42 1.32
C SER A 129 12.19 -10.85 1.58
N TRP A 130 11.26 -11.06 2.51
CA TRP A 130 10.67 -12.38 2.74
C TRP A 130 9.69 -12.69 1.62
N ASP A 131 9.61 -13.99 1.32
CA ASP A 131 8.74 -14.51 0.28
C ASP A 131 7.27 -14.42 0.71
N VAL A 132 6.40 -14.29 -0.29
CA VAL A 132 4.97 -14.51 -0.10
C VAL A 132 4.71 -15.96 -0.50
N GLU A 133 4.81 -16.87 0.47
CA GLU A 133 4.64 -18.29 0.23
C GLU A 133 3.20 -18.60 -0.17
N ILE A 134 3.00 -19.29 -1.30
CA ILE A 134 1.71 -19.81 -1.72
C ILE A 134 1.48 -21.13 -1.00
N LEU A 135 0.44 -21.20 -0.17
CA LEU A 135 0.13 -22.36 0.65
C LEU A 135 -0.88 -23.29 -0.03
N CYS A 136 -1.85 -22.71 -0.74
CA CYS A 136 -2.90 -23.45 -1.39
C CYS A 136 -3.45 -22.65 -2.57
N GLU A 137 -3.59 -23.33 -3.72
CA GLU A 137 -4.20 -22.81 -4.93
C GLU A 137 -5.49 -23.55 -5.21
N GLU A 138 -6.61 -22.84 -5.14
CA GLU A 138 -7.93 -23.34 -5.50
C GLU A 138 -8.45 -22.59 -6.74
N PRO A 139 -9.50 -23.12 -7.41
CA PRO A 139 -10.08 -22.48 -8.58
C PRO A 139 -10.54 -21.03 -8.34
N ASP A 140 -11.07 -20.73 -7.14
CA ASP A 140 -11.65 -19.43 -6.82
C ASP A 140 -10.77 -18.58 -5.89
N VAL A 141 -9.84 -19.20 -5.15
CA VAL A 141 -9.02 -18.52 -4.13
C VAL A 141 -7.58 -18.98 -4.14
N LEU A 142 -6.71 -18.10 -3.65
CA LEU A 142 -5.31 -18.31 -3.39
C LEU A 142 -5.05 -18.01 -1.90
N THR A 143 -4.51 -18.99 -1.18
CA THR A 143 -4.11 -18.79 0.21
C THR A 143 -2.59 -18.65 0.28
N VAL A 144 -2.14 -17.57 0.92
CA VAL A 144 -0.71 -17.26 1.06
C VAL A 144 -0.31 -17.02 2.51
N CYS A 145 0.95 -17.27 2.83
CA CYS A 145 1.59 -16.78 4.03
C CYS A 145 2.11 -15.37 3.78
N LYS A 146 1.38 -14.37 4.27
CA LYS A 146 1.82 -12.98 4.20
C LYS A 146 3.00 -12.76 5.16
N PRO A 147 4.15 -12.25 4.70
CA PRO A 147 5.21 -11.82 5.58
C PRO A 147 4.86 -10.52 6.34
N ALA A 148 5.40 -10.35 7.53
CA ALA A 148 5.35 -9.06 8.21
C ALA A 148 6.16 -8.01 7.42
N SER A 149 5.87 -6.73 7.65
CA SER A 149 6.39 -5.54 6.94
C SER A 149 5.75 -5.20 5.59
N VAL A 150 5.13 -6.16 4.91
CA VAL A 150 4.53 -5.98 3.57
C VAL A 150 3.02 -5.67 3.68
N PRO A 151 2.50 -4.58 3.11
CA PRO A 151 1.05 -4.34 3.02
C PRO A 151 0.34 -5.34 2.09
N VAL A 152 -0.95 -5.60 2.31
CA VAL A 152 -1.71 -6.54 1.47
C VAL A 152 -1.92 -6.04 0.04
N HIS A 153 -2.36 -4.80 -0.11
CA HIS A 153 -2.74 -4.18 -1.39
C HIS A 153 -2.23 -2.74 -1.49
N PRO A 154 -2.22 -2.13 -2.70
CA PRO A 154 -1.80 -0.75 -2.89
C PRO A 154 -2.51 0.22 -1.93
N CYS A 155 -1.74 0.91 -1.10
CA CYS A 155 -2.26 1.82 -0.10
C CYS A 155 -1.20 2.85 0.29
N GLY A 156 -1.59 4.12 0.30
CA GLY A 156 -0.72 5.23 0.70
C GLY A 156 0.54 5.36 -0.18
N GLN A 157 1.70 5.01 0.39
CA GLN A 157 2.99 5.06 -0.29
C GLN A 157 3.38 3.74 -0.97
N TYR A 158 2.64 2.66 -0.75
CA TYR A 158 2.93 1.34 -1.28
C TYR A 158 2.03 1.02 -2.48
N ARG A 159 2.62 0.52 -3.56
CA ARG A 159 1.93 0.06 -4.78
C ARG A 159 2.49 -1.29 -5.22
N LYS A 160 3.78 -1.34 -5.58
CA LYS A 160 4.49 -2.56 -5.97
C LYS A 160 4.89 -3.40 -4.75
N ASN A 161 5.40 -2.76 -3.69
CA ASN A 161 5.77 -3.41 -2.43
C ASN A 161 4.52 -3.79 -1.62
N THR A 162 3.68 -4.66 -2.17
CA THR A 162 2.45 -5.19 -1.56
C THR A 162 2.33 -6.66 -1.88
N VAL A 163 1.57 -7.43 -1.10
CA VAL A 163 1.38 -8.87 -1.35
C VAL A 163 0.88 -9.12 -2.77
N VAL A 164 -0.16 -8.41 -3.19
CA VAL A 164 -0.70 -8.55 -4.56
C VAL A 164 0.31 -8.11 -5.63
N GLY A 165 1.11 -7.06 -5.37
CA GLY A 165 2.11 -6.59 -6.33
C GLY A 165 3.31 -7.52 -6.47
N ILE A 166 3.72 -8.15 -5.37
CA ILE A 166 4.77 -9.18 -5.35
C ILE A 166 4.27 -10.43 -6.07
N LEU A 167 3.07 -10.92 -5.75
CA LEU A 167 2.49 -12.09 -6.42
C LEU A 167 2.29 -11.88 -7.92
N GLN A 168 1.88 -10.67 -8.33
CA GLN A 168 1.77 -10.31 -9.74
C GLN A 168 3.13 -10.34 -10.43
N ALA A 169 4.15 -9.71 -9.84
CA ALA A 169 5.47 -9.65 -10.45
C ALA A 169 6.19 -11.00 -10.46
N GLU A 170 6.18 -11.72 -9.34
CA GLU A 170 6.95 -12.93 -9.16
C GLU A 170 6.24 -14.15 -9.74
N TYR A 171 4.92 -14.22 -9.73
CA TYR A 171 4.17 -15.41 -10.15
C TYR A 171 3.19 -15.15 -11.31
N GLY A 172 3.05 -13.91 -11.78
CA GLY A 172 2.06 -13.58 -12.81
C GLY A 172 0.61 -13.67 -12.30
N LEU A 173 0.40 -13.74 -10.99
CA LEU A 173 -0.91 -13.94 -10.39
C LEU A 173 -1.63 -12.59 -10.21
N ALA A 174 -2.44 -12.22 -11.20
CA ALA A 174 -3.31 -11.05 -11.16
C ALA A 174 -4.51 -11.21 -12.13
N PRO A 175 -5.65 -10.55 -11.87
CA PRO A 175 -5.96 -9.76 -10.67
C PRO A 175 -6.24 -10.66 -9.46
N LEU A 176 -5.80 -10.22 -8.28
CA LEU A 176 -6.10 -10.86 -7.00
C LEU A 176 -6.84 -9.87 -6.11
N PHE A 177 -7.90 -10.33 -5.46
CA PHE A 177 -8.81 -9.52 -4.67
C PHE A 177 -8.74 -9.95 -3.21
N PRO A 178 -8.18 -9.13 -2.30
CA PRO A 178 -8.13 -9.49 -0.88
C PRO A 178 -9.53 -9.70 -0.30
N VAL A 179 -9.76 -10.89 0.27
CA VAL A 179 -11.00 -11.21 0.99
C VAL A 179 -11.04 -10.48 2.32
N HIS A 180 -9.89 -10.44 2.99
CA HIS A 180 -9.66 -9.68 4.22
C HIS A 180 -8.28 -9.03 4.17
N ARG A 181 -8.01 -8.16 5.14
CA ARG A 181 -6.69 -7.53 5.30
C ARG A 181 -6.01 -8.02 6.57
N LEU A 182 -4.69 -8.08 6.51
CA LEU A 182 -3.81 -8.10 7.66
C LEU A 182 -3.03 -6.79 7.67
N ASP A 183 -2.79 -6.24 8.85
CA ASP A 183 -1.98 -5.03 8.96
C ASP A 183 -0.57 -5.28 8.44
N ARG A 184 0.10 -4.19 8.04
CA ARG A 184 1.43 -4.25 7.43
C ARG A 184 2.41 -5.07 8.27
N LEU A 185 2.38 -4.91 9.59
CA LEU A 185 3.29 -5.59 10.53
C LEU A 185 2.80 -6.97 10.97
N VAL A 186 1.57 -7.37 10.62
CA VAL A 186 1.03 -8.68 10.96
C VAL A 186 1.37 -9.67 9.85
N SER A 187 2.02 -10.78 10.20
CA SER A 187 2.24 -11.92 9.32
C SER A 187 1.12 -12.95 9.48
N GLY A 188 0.97 -13.84 8.50
CA GLY A 188 0.12 -15.03 8.62
C GLY A 188 -0.75 -15.28 7.39
N LEU A 189 -1.75 -16.14 7.58
CA LEU A 189 -2.65 -16.59 6.52
C LEU A 189 -3.45 -15.42 5.94
N LEU A 190 -3.37 -15.28 4.61
CA LEU A 190 -4.13 -14.31 3.84
C LEU A 190 -4.82 -15.03 2.68
N ILE A 191 -6.13 -14.80 2.54
CA ILE A 191 -6.93 -15.33 1.43
C ILE A 191 -7.14 -14.21 0.40
N LEU A 192 -6.82 -14.53 -0.84
CA LEU A 192 -7.00 -13.68 -2.01
C LEU A 192 -7.95 -14.41 -2.98
N ALA A 193 -9.04 -13.77 -3.41
CA ALA A 193 -9.93 -14.34 -4.41
C ALA A 193 -9.44 -14.01 -5.82
N ARG A 194 -9.77 -14.86 -6.80
CA ARG A 194 -9.45 -14.64 -8.22
C ARG A 194 -10.42 -13.70 -8.94
N SER A 195 -11.54 -13.35 -8.32
CA SER A 195 -12.49 -12.37 -8.85
C SER A 195 -13.10 -11.50 -7.74
N ALA A 196 -13.60 -10.32 -8.12
CA ALA A 196 -14.28 -9.42 -7.20
C ALA A 196 -15.56 -10.03 -6.60
N SER A 197 -16.33 -10.77 -7.40
CA SER A 197 -17.55 -11.44 -6.94
C SER A 197 -17.26 -12.53 -5.90
N ARG A 198 -16.19 -13.31 -6.11
CA ARG A 198 -15.74 -14.30 -5.12
C ARG A 198 -15.23 -13.62 -3.85
N ALA A 199 -14.45 -12.55 -3.98
CA ALA A 199 -13.98 -11.79 -2.82
C ALA A 199 -15.15 -11.29 -1.95
N ASP A 200 -16.23 -10.82 -2.58
CA ASP A 200 -17.43 -10.35 -1.89
C ASP A 200 -18.14 -11.48 -1.14
N LEU A 201 -18.34 -12.62 -1.79
CA LEU A 201 -18.96 -13.80 -1.18
C LEU A 201 -18.19 -14.28 0.06
N PHE A 202 -16.86 -14.41 -0.03
CA PHE A 202 -16.05 -14.80 1.12
C PHE A 202 -16.03 -13.73 2.22
N ARG A 203 -16.12 -12.45 1.87
CA ARG A 203 -16.21 -11.37 2.86
C ARG A 203 -17.51 -11.46 3.65
N GLN A 204 -18.64 -11.70 2.97
CA GLN A 204 -19.94 -11.91 3.62
C GLN A 204 -19.90 -13.11 4.59
N GLN A 205 -19.19 -14.20 4.25
CA GLN A 205 -19.01 -15.34 5.16
C GLN A 205 -18.16 -15.00 6.40
N ILE A 206 -17.18 -14.11 6.25
CA ILE A 206 -16.40 -13.62 7.40
C ILE A 206 -17.28 -12.72 8.28
N GLU A 207 -18.04 -11.83 7.66
CA GLU A 207 -18.94 -10.89 8.35
C GLU A 207 -20.09 -11.60 9.07
N SER A 208 -20.59 -12.71 8.53
CA SER A 208 -21.60 -13.55 9.17
C SER A 208 -21.05 -14.43 10.30
N GLY A 209 -19.73 -14.43 10.53
CA GLY A 209 -19.08 -15.25 11.56
C GLY A 209 -18.90 -16.72 11.18
N ALA A 210 -19.16 -17.11 9.93
CA ALA A 210 -18.97 -18.48 9.46
C ALA A 210 -17.47 -18.87 9.39
N VAL A 211 -16.57 -17.89 9.38
CA VAL A 211 -15.11 -18.10 9.35
C VAL A 211 -14.49 -17.75 10.71
N GLN A 212 -13.84 -18.74 11.33
CA GLN A 212 -13.06 -18.53 12.55
C GLN A 212 -11.62 -18.14 12.21
N LYS A 213 -11.15 -17.01 12.75
CA LYS A 213 -9.76 -16.56 12.63
C LYS A 213 -9.05 -16.70 13.97
N ARG A 214 -7.85 -17.29 13.95
CA ARG A 214 -6.99 -17.43 15.15
C ARG A 214 -5.67 -16.72 14.90
N TYR A 215 -5.25 -15.94 15.88
CA TYR A 215 -3.99 -15.21 15.86
C TYR A 215 -3.10 -15.71 16.99
N ILE A 216 -1.81 -15.78 16.71
CA ILE A 216 -0.79 -15.99 17.73
C ILE A 216 0.03 -14.72 17.82
N ALA A 217 0.31 -14.28 19.03
CA ALA A 217 1.26 -13.23 19.27
C ALA A 217 1.88 -13.44 20.65
N ARG A 218 2.99 -12.78 20.95
CA ARG A 218 3.68 -12.89 22.24
C ARG A 218 3.51 -11.58 22.97
N VAL A 219 3.06 -11.56 24.26
CA VAL A 219 2.67 -10.46 25.23
C VAL A 219 3.72 -9.93 26.20
N ILE A 220 3.59 -8.65 26.57
CA ILE A 220 4.16 -8.07 27.80
C ILE A 220 3.08 -8.13 28.87
N GLY A 221 3.39 -8.77 29.99
CA GLY A 221 2.53 -8.83 31.17
C GLY A 221 2.36 -10.27 31.66
N VAL A 222 1.51 -10.42 32.68
CA VAL A 222 1.08 -11.72 33.21
C VAL A 222 -0.32 -11.97 32.68
N PHE A 223 -0.48 -13.01 31.87
CA PHE A 223 -1.79 -13.43 31.39
C PHE A 223 -2.41 -14.42 32.39
N PRO A 224 -3.74 -14.39 32.56
CA PRO A 224 -4.43 -15.38 33.38
C PRO A 224 -4.29 -16.78 32.77
N ASP A 225 -4.23 -17.81 33.63
CA ASP A 225 -4.09 -19.21 33.19
C ASP A 225 -5.34 -19.74 32.46
N LYS A 226 -6.48 -19.07 32.64
CA LYS A 226 -7.77 -19.44 32.02
C LYS A 226 -8.04 -18.58 30.80
N GLN A 227 -8.71 -19.18 29.81
CA GLN A 227 -9.22 -18.45 28.65
C GLN A 227 -10.12 -17.30 29.11
N GLN A 228 -9.88 -16.12 28.54
CA GLN A 228 -10.74 -14.96 28.72
C GLN A 228 -11.40 -14.58 27.40
N VAL A 229 -12.66 -14.16 27.50
CA VAL A 229 -13.40 -13.55 26.39
C VAL A 229 -13.48 -12.06 26.68
N VAL A 230 -12.94 -11.26 25.77
CA VAL A 230 -13.03 -9.80 25.82
C VAL A 230 -14.06 -9.37 24.79
N ASN A 231 -15.15 -8.75 25.25
CA ASN A 231 -16.17 -8.14 24.41
C ASN A 231 -16.18 -6.64 24.71
N ALA A 232 -15.43 -5.87 23.94
CA ALA A 232 -15.24 -4.44 24.13
C ALA A 232 -15.33 -3.71 22.79
N ASN A 233 -15.84 -2.48 22.82
CA ASN A 233 -15.97 -1.66 21.62
C ASN A 233 -14.63 -1.00 21.31
N VAL A 234 -14.26 -0.95 20.03
CA VAL A 234 -13.05 -0.25 19.58
C VAL A 234 -13.47 0.95 18.74
N ASN A 235 -13.23 2.15 19.27
CA ASN A 235 -13.57 3.41 18.64
C ASN A 235 -12.33 3.99 17.95
N TYR A 236 -12.40 4.29 16.65
CA TYR A 236 -11.29 4.90 15.91
C TYR A 236 -11.50 6.39 15.68
N ASN A 237 -10.57 7.22 16.17
CA ASN A 237 -10.53 8.65 15.89
C ASN A 237 -9.65 8.92 14.66
N ALA A 238 -10.29 9.21 13.53
CA ALA A 238 -9.61 9.46 12.26
C ALA A 238 -8.74 10.73 12.23
N ARG A 239 -9.04 11.73 13.08
CA ARG A 239 -8.24 12.97 13.15
C ARG A 239 -6.93 12.76 13.89
N GLU A 240 -6.95 11.93 14.92
CA GLU A 240 -5.77 11.64 15.75
C GLU A 240 -5.01 10.39 15.31
N GLY A 241 -5.61 9.57 14.44
CA GLY A 241 -5.03 8.30 14.01
C GLY A 241 -4.88 7.29 15.14
N ARG A 242 -5.80 7.32 16.12
CA ARG A 242 -5.75 6.48 17.34
C ARG A 242 -7.06 5.76 17.57
N SER A 243 -6.97 4.55 18.12
CA SER A 243 -8.12 3.78 18.59
C SER A 243 -8.19 3.77 20.11
N THR A 244 -9.38 3.91 20.66
CA THR A 244 -9.70 3.71 22.08
C THR A 244 -10.56 2.47 22.25
N VAL A 245 -10.53 1.88 23.46
CA VAL A 245 -11.33 0.69 23.81
C VAL A 245 -12.22 1.06 24.99
N GLU A 246 -13.52 0.81 24.86
CA GLU A 246 -14.55 0.99 25.89
C GLU A 246 -15.21 -0.33 26.25
#